data_AF-A0A317VHD2-F1
#
_entry.id   AF-A0A317VHD2-F1
#
_cell.length_a   1.000
_cell.length_b   1.000
_cell.length_c   1.000
_cell.angle_alpha   90.00
_cell.angle_beta   90.00
_cell.angle_gamma   90.00
#
_symmetry.space_group_name_H-M   'P 1'
#
loop_
_entity.id
_entity.type
_entity.pdbx_description
1 polymer ?
#
loop_
_entity_poly.entity_id
_entity_poly.type
_entity_poly.pdbx_seq_one_letter_code
_entity_poly.pdbx_strand_id
1 'polypeptide(L)'
;MAAPRPAKYMNVPKADLSTIQFINLLDKDGSELKKLITACKKDGFSYLNLQHGGSEKFWTDLYKIDTITKQWFSQSEYVKLKTPTVSLSHGSKPLETSLELSSHTKMALRH
;
A
#
# COMPACT_ATOMS: atom_id res chain seq x y z
N MET A 1 -18.30 4.73 14.16
CA MET A 1 -17.32 5.03 15.24
C MET A 1 -16.08 4.19 14.97
N ALA A 2 -14.88 4.79 14.91
CA ALA A 2 -13.65 4.05 14.67
C ALA A 2 -13.29 3.21 15.92
N ALA A 3 -12.79 2.00 15.72
CA ALA A 3 -12.36 1.14 16.83
C ALA A 3 -11.22 1.80 17.63
N PRO A 4 -11.18 1.63 18.96
CA PRO A 4 -10.12 2.19 19.78
C PRO A 4 -8.75 1.63 19.37
N ARG A 5 -7.73 2.49 19.38
CA ARG A 5 -6.36 2.10 19.01
C ARG A 5 -5.84 1.02 19.97
N PRO A 6 -5.10 0.00 19.49
CA PRO A 6 -4.42 -0.95 20.37
C PRO A 6 -3.50 -0.21 21.36
N ALA A 7 -3.43 -0.70 22.62
CA ALA A 7 -2.68 -0.06 23.71
C ALA A 7 -1.23 0.29 23.34
N LYS A 8 -0.59 -0.54 22.50
CA LYS A 8 0.78 -0.34 21.97
C LYS A 8 0.98 0.90 21.07
N TYR A 9 -0.10 1.56 20.64
CA TYR A 9 -0.05 2.76 19.78
C TYR A 9 -0.71 3.99 20.40
N MET A 10 -1.01 3.95 21.70
CA MET A 10 -1.65 5.07 22.42
C MET A 10 -0.77 6.32 22.42
N ASN A 11 0.55 6.14 22.54
CA ASN A 11 1.52 7.25 22.70
C ASN A 11 2.40 7.47 21.47
N VAL A 12 2.09 6.83 20.33
CA VAL A 12 2.85 7.07 19.10
C VAL A 12 2.40 8.41 18.51
N PRO A 13 3.32 9.39 18.35
CA PRO A 13 3.01 10.66 17.71
C PRO A 13 2.42 10.39 16.33
N LYS A 14 1.26 10.99 16.02
CA LYS A 14 0.79 11.00 14.64
C LYS A 14 1.76 11.85 13.83
N ALA A 15 2.24 11.32 12.72
CA ALA A 15 2.99 12.12 11.76
C ALA A 15 2.07 13.23 11.22
N ASP A 16 2.51 14.47 11.33
CA ASP A 16 1.80 15.65 10.82
C ASP A 16 2.04 15.78 9.30
N LEU A 17 1.56 14.77 8.56
CA LEU A 17 1.73 14.70 7.11
C LEU A 17 0.66 15.55 6.41
N SER A 18 1.08 16.18 5.31
CA SER A 18 0.15 16.90 4.45
C SER A 18 -0.91 15.97 3.88
N THR A 19 -2.17 16.39 3.94
CA THR A 19 -3.29 15.72 3.28
C THR A 19 -3.58 16.39 1.94
N ILE A 20 -3.58 15.61 0.87
CA ILE A 20 -3.79 16.04 -0.51
C ILE A 20 -5.21 15.67 -0.95
N GLN A 21 -5.95 16.60 -1.54
CA GLN A 21 -7.30 16.34 -2.06
C GLN A 21 -7.21 15.65 -3.42
N PHE A 22 -7.65 14.41 -3.51
CA PHE A 22 -7.54 13.63 -4.75
C PHE A 22 -8.32 14.25 -5.91
N ILE A 23 -9.51 14.79 -5.64
CA ILE A 23 -10.35 15.41 -6.68
C ILE A 23 -9.66 16.60 -7.35
N ASN A 24 -9.06 17.47 -6.55
CA ASN A 24 -8.32 18.63 -7.06
C ASN A 24 -7.11 18.21 -7.91
N LEU A 25 -6.46 17.09 -7.59
CA LEU A 25 -5.40 16.54 -8.43
C LEU A 25 -5.91 16.04 -9.78
N LEU A 26 -7.09 15.40 -9.83
CA LEU A 26 -7.71 14.98 -11.08
C LEU A 26 -8.06 16.18 -11.97
N ASP A 27 -8.51 17.27 -11.35
CA ASP A 27 -8.81 18.54 -12.03
C ASP A 27 -7.54 19.34 -12.39
N LYS A 28 -6.35 18.78 -12.15
CA LYS A 28 -5.04 19.41 -12.40
C LYS A 28 -4.87 20.75 -11.70
N ASP A 29 -5.45 20.89 -10.51
CA ASP A 29 -5.29 22.09 -9.71
C ASP A 29 -3.82 22.33 -9.37
N GLY A 30 -3.32 23.50 -9.75
CA GLY A 30 -1.91 23.85 -9.59
C GLY A 30 -1.50 24.06 -8.13
N SER A 31 -2.44 24.39 -7.24
CA SER A 31 -2.15 24.57 -5.81
C SER A 31 -2.00 23.23 -5.11
N GLU A 32 -2.87 22.27 -5.42
CA GLU A 32 -2.84 20.92 -4.89
C GLU A 32 -1.60 20.16 -5.39
N LEU A 33 -1.22 20.35 -6.67
CA LEU A 33 0.00 19.78 -7.22
C LEU A 33 1.26 20.33 -6.52
N LYS A 34 1.32 21.63 -6.25
CA LYS A 34 2.43 22.24 -5.49
C LYS A 34 2.51 21.69 -4.07
N LYS A 35 1.36 21.44 -3.44
CA LYS A 35 1.28 20.83 -2.11
C LYS A 35 1.83 19.41 -2.12
N LEU A 36 1.46 18.60 -3.11
CA LEU A 36 1.99 17.24 -3.30
C LEU A 36 3.51 17.25 -3.45
N ILE A 37 4.04 18.10 -4.35
CA ILE A 37 5.50 18.21 -4.57
C ILE A 37 6.21 18.63 -3.27
N THR A 38 5.65 19.58 -2.52
CA THR A 38 6.21 20.03 -1.25
C THR A 38 6.22 18.91 -0.21
N ALA A 39 5.13 18.17 -0.09
CA ALA A 39 5.05 17.04 0.85
C ALA A 39 6.08 15.94 0.49
N CYS A 40 6.24 15.63 -0.80
CA CYS A 40 7.26 14.69 -1.27
C CYS A 40 8.69 15.14 -0.92
N LYS A 41 8.97 16.45 -1.00
CA LYS A 41 10.30 17.00 -0.66
C LYS A 41 10.58 17.03 0.83
N LYS A 42 9.56 17.35 1.65
CA LYS A 42 9.73 17.55 3.08
C LYS A 42 9.72 16.24 3.85
N ASP A 43 8.67 15.46 3.67
CA ASP A 43 8.38 14.30 4.51
C ASP A 43 8.49 12.98 3.73
N GLY A 44 8.54 13.03 2.40
CA GLY A 44 8.55 11.85 1.51
C GLY A 44 7.21 11.11 1.45
N PHE A 45 6.27 11.45 2.33
CA PHE A 45 4.95 10.83 2.45
C PHE A 45 3.85 11.90 2.56
N SER A 46 2.65 11.54 2.15
CA SER A 46 1.46 12.37 2.30
C SER A 46 0.22 11.48 2.47
N TYR A 47 -0.83 12.04 3.06
CA TYR A 47 -2.14 11.41 3.05
C TYR A 47 -2.89 11.83 1.79
N LEU A 48 -3.65 10.91 1.19
CA LEU A 48 -4.54 11.21 0.08
C LEU A 48 -5.99 11.13 0.56
N ASN A 49 -6.72 12.25 0.45
CA ASN A 49 -8.14 12.29 0.78
C ASN A 49 -8.97 11.84 -0.42
N LEU A 50 -9.69 10.73 -0.22
CA LEU A 50 -10.55 10.08 -1.21
C LEU A 50 -12.05 10.24 -0.92
N GLN A 51 -12.42 11.06 0.08
CA GLN A 51 -13.80 11.20 0.56
C GLN A 51 -14.72 12.01 -0.36
N HIS A 52 -14.15 12.83 -1.26
CA HIS A 52 -14.92 13.68 -2.17
C HIS A 52 -15.04 13.07 -3.58
N GLY A 53 -15.96 13.62 -4.39
CA GLY A 53 -16.32 13.12 -5.72
C GLY A 53 -15.12 12.89 -6.64
N GLY A 54 -15.27 12.01 -7.64
CA GLY A 54 -14.20 11.59 -8.56
C GLY A 54 -13.40 10.36 -8.10
N SER A 55 -13.54 9.91 -6.85
CA SER A 55 -12.94 8.67 -6.35
C SER A 55 -13.80 7.43 -6.57
N GLU A 56 -15.05 7.55 -7.04
CA GLU A 56 -15.97 6.41 -7.21
C GLU A 56 -15.43 5.32 -8.13
N LYS A 57 -14.86 5.72 -9.28
CA LYS A 57 -14.20 4.79 -10.19
C LYS A 57 -13.00 4.12 -9.52
N PHE A 58 -12.19 4.88 -8.79
CA PHE A 58 -11.06 4.35 -8.03
C PHE A 58 -11.51 3.31 -7.00
N TRP A 59 -12.56 3.60 -6.23
CA TRP A 59 -13.13 2.66 -5.26
C TRP A 59 -13.71 1.41 -5.94
N THR A 60 -14.41 1.57 -7.06
CA THR A 60 -14.96 0.46 -7.85
C THR A 60 -13.85 -0.46 -8.37
N ASP A 61 -12.80 0.13 -8.94
CA ASP A 61 -11.63 -0.60 -9.43
C ASP A 61 -10.92 -1.31 -8.26
N LEU A 62 -10.78 -0.66 -7.10
CA LEU A 62 -10.19 -1.24 -5.90
C LEU A 62 -10.99 -2.45 -5.40
N TYR A 63 -12.32 -2.35 -5.32
CA TYR A 63 -13.17 -3.48 -4.91
C TYR A 63 -13.10 -4.65 -5.90
N LYS A 64 -13.02 -4.35 -7.20
CA LYS A 64 -12.85 -5.38 -8.23
C LYS A 64 -11.50 -6.09 -8.07
N ILE A 65 -10.42 -5.33 -7.87
CA ILE A 65 -9.08 -5.89 -7.63
C ILE A 65 -9.06 -6.70 -6.33
N ASP A 66 -9.66 -6.22 -5.24
CA ASP A 66 -9.78 -6.94 -3.97
C ASP A 66 -10.53 -8.26 -4.15
N THR A 67 -11.63 -8.25 -4.90
CA THR A 67 -12.41 -9.47 -5.21
C THR A 67 -11.57 -10.47 -5.99
N ILE A 68 -10.91 -10.04 -7.08
CA ILE A 68 -10.03 -10.91 -7.88
C ILE A 68 -8.88 -11.45 -7.03
N THR A 69 -8.29 -10.60 -6.18
CA THR A 69 -7.18 -10.97 -5.30
C THR A 69 -7.63 -12.02 -4.29
N LYS A 70 -8.77 -11.82 -3.62
CA LYS A 70 -9.35 -12.80 -2.69
C LYS A 70 -9.67 -14.13 -3.38
N GLN A 71 -10.26 -14.08 -4.57
CA GLN A 71 -10.55 -15.28 -5.35
C GLN A 71 -9.26 -16.03 -5.73
N TRP A 72 -8.21 -15.31 -6.15
CA TRP A 72 -6.90 -15.89 -6.45
C TRP A 72 -6.25 -16.52 -5.21
N PHE A 73 -6.25 -15.81 -4.07
CA PHE A 73 -5.73 -16.34 -2.81
C PHE A 73 -6.57 -17.47 -2.21
N SER A 74 -7.82 -17.66 -2.64
CA SER A 74 -8.66 -18.79 -2.21
C SER A 74 -8.37 -20.08 -2.98
N GLN A 75 -7.57 -20.03 -4.05
CA GLN A 75 -7.19 -21.24 -4.80
C GLN A 75 -6.24 -22.13 -3.99
N SER A 76 -6.20 -23.42 -4.32
CA SER A 76 -5.26 -24.35 -3.69
C SER A 76 -3.81 -24.01 -4.05
N GLU A 77 -2.88 -24.36 -3.17
CA GLU A 77 -1.44 -24.13 -3.41
C GLU A 77 -0.96 -24.77 -4.72
N TYR A 78 -1.46 -25.98 -5.01
CA TYR A 78 -1.16 -26.69 -6.26
C TYR A 78 -1.53 -25.88 -7.51
N VAL A 79 -2.62 -25.11 -7.49
CA VAL A 79 -3.02 -24.28 -8.63
C VAL A 79 -2.19 -23.00 -8.68
N LYS A 80 -1.89 -22.39 -7.53
CA LYS A 80 -1.05 -21.18 -7.47
C LYS A 80 0.37 -21.43 -7.98
N LEU A 81 0.95 -22.59 -7.67
CA LEU A 81 2.29 -23.01 -8.09
C LEU A 81 2.43 -23.26 -9.60
N LYS A 82 1.32 -23.42 -10.32
CA LYS A 82 1.32 -23.54 -11.80
C LYS A 82 1.45 -22.19 -12.50
N THR A 83 1.34 -21.08 -11.77
CA THR A 83 1.46 -19.74 -12.34
C THR A 83 2.92 -19.50 -12.73
N PRO A 84 3.23 -19.34 -14.03
CA PRO A 84 4.61 -19.22 -14.47
C PRO A 84 5.24 -17.94 -13.90
N THR A 85 6.23 -18.14 -13.04
CA THR A 85 7.04 -17.08 -12.43
C THR A 85 8.13 -16.68 -13.42
N VAL A 86 7.82 -15.75 -14.34
CA VAL A 86 8.80 -15.27 -15.33
C VAL A 86 9.99 -14.51 -14.72
N SER A 87 9.92 -14.11 -13.44
CA SER A 87 11.08 -13.69 -12.65
C SER A 87 10.80 -13.78 -11.14
N LEU A 88 11.85 -13.69 -10.29
CA LEU A 88 11.75 -13.61 -8.82
C LEU A 88 10.86 -12.45 -8.29
N SER A 89 10.50 -11.50 -9.17
CA SER A 89 9.68 -10.32 -8.88
C SER A 89 8.23 -10.47 -9.30
N HIS A 90 7.90 -11.51 -10.06
CA HIS A 90 6.55 -11.77 -10.57
C HIS A 90 5.94 -12.98 -9.87
N GLY A 91 4.60 -13.09 -9.84
CA GLY A 91 3.91 -14.26 -9.31
C GLY A 91 3.75 -14.31 -7.79
N SER A 92 3.23 -15.44 -7.30
CA SER A 92 2.93 -15.67 -5.88
C SER A 92 4.22 -16.03 -5.13
N LYS A 93 4.58 -15.28 -4.09
CA LYS A 93 5.63 -15.66 -3.15
C LYS A 93 5.02 -16.53 -2.04
N PRO A 94 5.42 -17.80 -1.91
CA PRO A 94 4.94 -18.62 -0.80
C PRO A 94 5.42 -18.04 0.53
N LEU A 95 4.64 -18.28 1.59
CA LEU A 95 4.85 -17.71 2.91
C LEU A 95 6.27 -17.99 3.46
N GLU A 96 6.85 -19.13 3.08
CA GLU A 96 8.15 -19.58 3.58
C GLU A 96 9.35 -18.85 2.94
N THR A 97 9.26 -18.44 1.67
CA THR A 97 10.40 -17.80 0.98
C THR A 97 10.69 -16.39 1.49
N SER A 98 9.72 -15.72 2.12
CA SER A 98 9.94 -14.39 2.69
C SER A 98 10.69 -14.43 4.04
N LEU A 99 10.67 -15.56 4.76
CA LEU A 99 11.40 -15.73 6.01
C LEU A 99 12.90 -15.98 5.76
N GLU A 100 13.25 -16.64 4.66
CA GLU A 100 14.64 -16.94 4.31
C GLU A 100 15.46 -15.67 3.99
N LEU A 101 14.84 -14.69 3.33
CA LEU A 101 15.44 -13.37 3.10
C LEU A 101 15.68 -12.59 4.41
N SER A 102 14.85 -12.78 5.43
CA SER A 102 15.04 -12.16 6.76
C SER A 102 16.25 -12.76 7.49
N SER A 103 16.47 -14.07 7.37
CA SER A 103 17.62 -14.78 7.94
C SER A 103 18.94 -14.37 7.28
N HIS A 104 18.97 -14.23 5.94
CA HIS A 104 20.16 -13.76 5.24
C HIS A 104 20.51 -12.29 5.53
N THR A 105 19.51 -11.43 5.76
CA THR A 105 19.75 -10.02 6.11
C THR A 105 20.36 -9.87 7.52
N LYS A 106 20.10 -10.81 8.45
CA LYS A 106 20.74 -10.83 9.77
C LYS A 106 22.22 -11.26 9.75
N MET A 107 22.66 -12.00 8.74
CA MET A 107 24.08 -12.37 8.61
C MET A 107 24.93 -11.26 7.97
N ALA A 108 24.35 -10.40 7.14
CA ALA A 108 25.08 -9.32 6.46
C ALA A 108 25.38 -8.08 7.33
N LEU A 109 24.84 -8.01 8.56
CA LEU A 109 25.04 -6.90 9.51
C LEU A 109 25.97 -7.26 10.69
N ARG A 110 26.70 -8.38 10.58
CA ARG A 110 27.79 -8.72 11.51
C ARG A 110 29.12 -8.70 10.76
N HIS A 111 29.59 -7.53 10.38
CA HIS A 111 31.02 -7.24 10.18
C HIS A 111 31.26 -5.76 10.41
#